data_AF-A0A8H8CH74-F1
#
_entry.id   AF-A0A8H8CH74-F1
#
_cell.length_a   1.000
_cell.length_b   1.000
_cell.length_c   1.000
_cell.angle_alpha   90.00
_cell.angle_beta   90.00
_cell.angle_gamma   90.00
#
_symmetry.space_group_name_H-M   'P 1'
#
loop_
_entity.id
_entity.type
_entity.pdbx_description
1 polymer ?
#
loop_
_entity_poly.entity_id
_entity_poly.type
_entity_poly.pdbx_seq_one_letter_code
_entity_poly.pdbx_strand_id
1 'polypeptide(L)'
;MVLFMFLGKSPEITVHLEKQTQPKQHAMTKPVDFIDKFQIYVVSLPGRGARKADMERLRGALGLQWKYYDATYSNSALIGKILHWVENVRAKLLSAIPSTDSDVSGSLGNDDSYSDGDIHAEDVLFWPEYLEDIAQSNLEIPLLDPLIWAQPVRRPPYEPLTCSEQDFYLLDKAPDEVPEYKRLTSGRVACWHSHLSVLHLHANSLPTASGKGSIALILEDDVDMERDIMQQMEFLWKDLPEDWDMVFLGHCWSDETRGSLITKESPTNGSLPTWSKMYTSTDPKCTHAYAVSRAGARRLLLHLTHPPFAYSRAIDQAYAWLIESKRIQSFSVVPNLAMQRKVTVSDVMEGGTVNNLWIDSLFNSVLDSLQED
;
A
#
# COMPACT_ATOMS: atom_id res chain seq x y z
N MET A 1 59.21 27.24 16.70
CA MET A 1 59.59 28.26 15.71
C MET A 1 58.55 28.14 14.59
N VAL A 2 57.49 28.93 14.43
CA VAL A 2 57.03 30.27 14.87
C VAL A 2 55.50 30.17 15.01
N LEU A 3 54.94 30.07 16.23
CA LEU A 3 54.11 31.07 16.95
C LEU A 3 53.47 32.20 16.12
N PHE A 4 52.13 32.24 16.04
CA PHE A 4 51.36 33.48 16.20
C PHE A 4 50.01 33.19 16.88
N MET A 5 49.90 33.66 18.12
CA MET A 5 48.65 33.89 18.86
C MET A 5 47.95 35.13 18.28
N PHE A 6 46.61 35.14 18.23
CA PHE A 6 45.85 36.34 18.59
C PHE A 6 44.47 35.96 19.15
N LEU A 7 44.29 36.30 20.42
CA LEU A 7 43.01 36.44 21.11
C LEU A 7 42.27 37.68 20.57
N GLY A 8 40.97 37.57 20.32
CA GLY A 8 40.13 38.70 19.94
C GLY A 8 38.66 38.41 20.23
N LYS A 9 38.06 39.27 21.05
CA LYS A 9 36.72 39.19 21.65
C LYS A 9 35.57 39.24 20.63
N SER A 10 34.45 38.65 21.04
CA SER A 10 33.13 38.67 20.38
C SER A 10 32.65 40.07 19.97
N PRO A 11 31.94 40.17 18.84
CA PRO A 11 30.90 41.17 18.65
C PRO A 11 29.52 40.53 18.86
N GLU A 12 28.76 41.06 19.81
CA GLU A 12 27.31 40.89 19.89
C GLU A 12 26.68 41.39 18.59
N ILE A 13 26.08 40.49 17.82
CA ILE A 13 25.21 40.86 16.71
C ILE A 13 23.81 41.03 17.28
N THR A 14 23.46 42.28 17.59
CA THR A 14 22.09 42.70 17.84
C THR A 14 21.30 42.55 16.53
N VAL A 15 20.52 41.48 16.41
CA VAL A 15 19.55 41.34 15.31
C VAL A 15 18.35 42.23 15.65
N HIS A 16 18.26 43.38 14.98
CA HIS A 16 17.04 44.18 14.95
C HIS A 16 15.93 43.37 14.30
N LEU A 17 14.91 42.98 15.08
CA LEU A 17 13.62 42.54 14.54
C LEU A 17 12.95 43.73 13.84
N GLU A 18 13.15 43.86 12.53
CA GLU A 18 12.18 44.54 11.69
C GLU A 18 10.90 43.70 11.65
N LYS A 19 9.85 44.19 12.31
CA LYS A 19 8.48 43.71 12.12
C LYS A 19 8.07 43.99 10.67
N GLN A 20 8.31 43.05 9.77
CA GLN A 20 7.61 43.01 8.50
C GLN A 20 6.14 42.65 8.76
N THR A 21 5.30 43.68 8.78
CA THR A 21 3.85 43.55 8.62
C THR A 21 3.55 42.89 7.28
N GLN A 22 3.26 41.59 7.29
CA GLN A 22 2.71 40.89 6.14
C GLN A 22 1.28 41.39 5.86
N PRO A 23 0.90 41.63 4.60
CA PRO A 23 -0.48 41.92 4.26
C PRO A 23 -1.32 40.66 4.49
N LYS A 24 -2.35 40.78 5.35
CA LYS A 24 -3.43 39.80 5.50
C LYS A 24 -4.18 39.68 4.17
N GLN A 25 -3.79 38.73 3.33
CA GLN A 25 -4.68 38.19 2.32
C GLN A 25 -5.28 36.89 2.87
N HIS A 26 -6.37 37.02 3.63
CA HIS A 26 -7.32 35.93 3.79
C HIS A 26 -8.04 35.75 2.45
N ALA A 27 -7.39 35.03 1.52
CA ALA A 27 -8.13 34.39 0.45
C ALA A 27 -9.01 33.33 1.13
N MET A 28 -10.31 33.60 1.23
CA MET A 28 -11.29 32.60 1.64
C MET A 28 -11.25 31.48 0.59
N THR A 29 -10.47 30.43 0.84
CA THR A 29 -10.48 29.22 0.04
C THR A 29 -11.87 28.61 0.16
N LYS A 30 -12.60 28.54 -0.96
CA LYS A 30 -13.89 27.83 -1.02
C LYS A 30 -13.68 26.39 -0.53
N PRO A 31 -14.62 25.80 0.23
CA PRO A 31 -14.56 24.40 0.60
C PRO A 31 -14.44 23.54 -0.65
N VAL A 32 -13.52 22.57 -0.62
CA VAL A 32 -13.34 21.60 -1.71
C VAL A 32 -14.46 20.59 -1.65
N ASP A 33 -15.05 20.30 -2.81
CA ASP A 33 -16.07 19.26 -2.94
C ASP A 33 -15.51 17.90 -2.51
N PHE A 34 -16.32 17.01 -1.94
CA PHE A 34 -15.85 15.73 -1.42
C PHE A 34 -15.11 14.92 -2.50
N ILE A 35 -15.67 14.89 -3.72
CA ILE A 35 -15.07 14.22 -4.87
C ILE A 35 -13.70 14.81 -5.26
N ASP A 36 -13.50 16.11 -5.10
CA ASP A 36 -12.24 16.78 -5.47
C ASP A 36 -11.07 16.36 -4.55
N LYS A 37 -11.34 15.82 -3.36
CA LYS A 37 -10.31 15.26 -2.48
C LYS A 37 -9.67 14.01 -3.08
N PHE A 38 -10.36 13.31 -3.98
CA PHE A 38 -9.91 12.05 -4.55
C PHE A 38 -9.12 12.23 -5.83
N GLN A 39 -8.05 11.46 -5.94
CA GLN A 39 -7.39 11.13 -7.19
C GLN A 39 -7.63 9.65 -7.47
N ILE A 40 -8.39 9.36 -8.52
CA ILE A 40 -8.81 7.99 -8.83
C ILE A 40 -7.83 7.37 -9.83
N TYR A 41 -7.35 6.17 -9.51
CA TYR A 41 -6.43 5.38 -10.30
C TYR A 41 -7.05 4.02 -10.63
N VAL A 42 -6.92 3.61 -11.90
CA VAL A 42 -7.30 2.26 -12.35
C VAL A 42 -6.03 1.51 -12.75
N VAL A 43 -5.66 0.50 -11.97
CA VAL A 43 -4.54 -0.40 -12.25
C VAL A 43 -4.99 -1.40 -13.31
N SER A 44 -4.38 -1.33 -14.50
CA SER A 44 -4.73 -2.17 -15.64
C SER A 44 -3.50 -2.52 -16.44
N LEU A 45 -3.38 -3.77 -16.88
CA LEU A 45 -2.33 -4.12 -17.83
C LEU A 45 -2.53 -3.33 -19.14
N PRO A 46 -1.44 -2.84 -19.79
CA PRO A 46 -1.54 -2.03 -21.01
C PRO A 46 -2.45 -2.63 -22.08
N GLY A 47 -2.36 -3.94 -22.31
CA GLY A 47 -3.10 -4.69 -23.34
C GLY A 47 -4.54 -5.08 -23.01
N ARG A 48 -5.11 -4.71 -21.85
CA ARG A 48 -6.46 -5.13 -21.41
C ARG A 48 -7.58 -4.24 -22.01
N GLY A 49 -7.60 -4.09 -23.33
CA GLY A 49 -8.55 -3.18 -24.01
C GLY A 49 -10.03 -3.41 -23.69
N ALA A 50 -10.47 -4.66 -23.58
CA ALA A 50 -11.86 -4.98 -23.23
C ALA A 50 -12.22 -4.54 -21.80
N ARG A 51 -11.37 -4.83 -20.81
CA ARG A 51 -11.58 -4.40 -19.42
C ARG A 51 -11.58 -2.87 -19.28
N LYS A 52 -10.65 -2.20 -19.98
CA LYS A 52 -10.63 -0.73 -20.06
C LYS A 52 -11.93 -0.18 -20.65
N ALA A 53 -12.49 -0.81 -21.69
CA ALA A 53 -13.76 -0.38 -22.27
C ALA A 53 -14.94 -0.49 -21.28
N ASP A 54 -14.99 -1.55 -20.47
CA ASP A 54 -16.00 -1.68 -19.41
C ASP A 54 -15.84 -0.60 -18.34
N MET A 55 -14.59 -0.36 -17.92
CA MET A 55 -14.28 0.72 -16.99
C MET A 55 -14.76 2.06 -17.59
N GLU A 56 -14.53 2.35 -18.87
CA GLU A 56 -15.02 3.60 -19.49
C GLU A 56 -16.55 3.73 -19.47
N ARG A 57 -17.31 2.64 -19.53
CA ARG A 57 -18.77 2.66 -19.32
C ARG A 57 -19.12 3.02 -17.88
N LEU A 58 -18.44 2.39 -16.92
CA LEU A 58 -18.57 2.68 -15.49
C LEU A 58 -18.22 4.15 -15.18
N ARG A 59 -17.18 4.69 -15.85
CA ARG A 59 -16.75 6.10 -15.74
C ARG A 59 -17.86 7.05 -16.14
N GLY A 60 -18.45 6.79 -17.31
CA GLY A 60 -19.53 7.59 -17.87
C GLY A 60 -20.79 7.57 -17.01
N ALA A 61 -21.17 6.38 -16.53
CA ALA A 61 -22.37 6.20 -15.71
C ALA A 61 -22.27 6.87 -14.33
N LEU A 62 -21.08 6.86 -13.71
CA LEU A 62 -20.86 7.47 -12.39
C LEU A 62 -20.43 8.94 -12.46
N GLY A 63 -20.09 9.46 -13.64
CA GLY A 63 -19.55 10.81 -13.81
C GLY A 63 -18.16 11.02 -13.16
N LEU A 64 -17.43 9.93 -12.87
CA LEU A 64 -16.13 9.97 -12.23
C LEU A 64 -15.01 10.22 -13.23
N GLN A 65 -13.85 10.67 -12.75
CA GLN A 65 -12.64 10.83 -13.55
C GLN A 65 -11.49 10.09 -12.90
N TRP A 66 -10.84 9.21 -13.66
CA TRP A 66 -9.68 8.46 -13.20
C TRP A 66 -8.56 8.45 -14.23
N LYS A 67 -7.38 8.04 -13.77
CA LYS A 67 -6.20 7.81 -14.60
C LYS A 67 -5.90 6.32 -14.64
N TYR A 68 -5.65 5.79 -15.83
CA TYR A 68 -5.08 4.45 -15.93
C TYR A 68 -3.62 4.46 -15.48
N TYR A 69 -3.27 3.47 -14.69
CA TYR A 69 -1.90 3.16 -14.34
C TYR A 69 -1.53 1.82 -14.97
N ASP A 70 -0.46 1.80 -15.76
CA ASP A 70 -0.01 0.60 -16.46
C ASP A 70 0.56 -0.40 -15.44
N ALA A 71 -0.19 -1.47 -15.22
CA ALA A 71 0.23 -2.56 -14.35
C ALA A 71 1.42 -3.30 -14.96
N THR A 72 2.19 -3.96 -14.09
CA THR A 72 3.38 -4.72 -14.48
C THR A 72 3.00 -6.13 -14.90
N TYR A 73 3.50 -6.58 -16.04
CA TYR A 73 3.33 -7.96 -16.47
C TYR A 73 4.15 -8.93 -15.59
N SER A 74 3.53 -10.05 -15.22
CA SER A 74 4.15 -11.14 -14.44
C SER A 74 5.37 -11.78 -15.11
N ASN A 75 5.45 -11.71 -16.43
CA ASN A 75 6.57 -12.22 -17.21
C ASN A 75 7.66 -11.17 -17.51
N SER A 76 7.54 -9.94 -16.99
CA SER A 76 8.52 -8.88 -17.27
C SER A 76 9.87 -9.17 -16.61
N ALA A 77 10.95 -8.64 -17.20
CA ALA A 77 12.30 -8.80 -16.68
C ALA A 77 12.47 -8.25 -15.25
N LEU A 78 11.70 -7.21 -14.91
CA LEU A 78 11.70 -6.62 -13.56
C LEU A 78 11.23 -7.61 -12.51
N ILE A 79 10.19 -8.41 -12.79
CA ILE A 79 9.69 -9.43 -11.86
C ILE A 79 10.75 -10.50 -11.60
N GLY A 80 11.49 -10.91 -12.63
CA GLY A 80 12.63 -11.82 -12.47
C GLY A 80 13.74 -11.25 -11.59
N LYS A 81 14.02 -9.93 -11.68
CA LYS A 81 14.98 -9.24 -10.81
C LYS A 81 14.50 -9.15 -9.37
N ILE A 82 13.22 -8.82 -9.15
CA ILE A 82 12.63 -8.73 -7.81
C ILE A 82 12.69 -10.09 -7.12
N LEU A 83 12.25 -11.17 -7.78
CA LEU A 83 12.31 -12.52 -7.22
C LEU A 83 13.74 -12.92 -6.83
N HIS A 84 14.72 -12.63 -7.68
CA HIS A 84 16.10 -12.93 -7.36
C HIS A 84 16.65 -12.09 -6.19
N TRP A 85 16.27 -10.82 -6.11
CA TRP A 85 16.60 -9.98 -4.95
C TRP A 85 16.00 -10.55 -3.66
N VAL A 86 14.73 -10.99 -3.68
CA VAL A 86 14.08 -11.63 -2.52
C VAL A 86 14.83 -12.88 -2.07
N GLU A 87 15.25 -13.74 -2.99
CA GLU A 87 16.09 -14.92 -2.67
C GLU A 87 17.38 -14.50 -1.95
N ASN A 88 18.07 -13.48 -2.48
CA ASN A 88 19.34 -13.02 -1.93
C ASN A 88 19.19 -12.39 -0.55
N VAL A 89 18.14 -11.59 -0.33
CA VAL A 89 17.82 -11.01 0.98
C VAL A 89 17.54 -12.12 1.98
N ARG A 90 16.72 -13.12 1.60
CA ARG A 90 16.38 -14.25 2.47
C ARG A 90 17.59 -15.09 2.84
N ALA A 91 18.45 -15.41 1.87
CA ALA A 91 19.66 -16.18 2.10
C ALA A 91 20.61 -15.47 3.07
N LYS A 92 20.80 -14.16 2.92
CA LYS A 92 21.62 -13.35 3.82
C LYS A 92 21.06 -13.34 5.25
N LEU A 93 19.76 -13.10 5.41
CA LEU A 93 19.11 -13.08 6.71
C LEU A 93 19.20 -14.44 7.41
N LEU A 94 18.95 -15.54 6.71
CA LEU A 94 19.08 -16.89 7.26
C LEU A 94 20.53 -17.22 7.67
N SER A 95 21.52 -16.74 6.92
CA SER A 95 22.94 -16.98 7.24
C SER A 95 23.43 -16.21 8.47
N ALA A 96 22.72 -15.16 8.87
CA ALA A 96 23.13 -14.27 9.94
C ALA A 96 22.36 -14.51 11.25
N ILE A 97 21.35 -15.37 11.26
CA ILE A 97 20.75 -15.88 12.50
C ILE A 97 21.76 -16.87 13.10
N PRO A 98 22.33 -16.60 14.30
CA PRO A 98 23.26 -17.53 14.93
C PRO A 98 22.57 -18.87 15.14
N SER A 99 23.15 -19.95 14.60
CA SER A 99 22.69 -21.30 14.90
C SER A 99 22.76 -21.51 16.41
N THR A 100 21.62 -21.70 17.07
CA THR A 100 21.48 -21.98 18.51
C THR A 100 22.02 -23.37 18.91
N ASP A 101 22.97 -23.91 18.16
CA ASP A 101 23.60 -25.22 18.35
C ASP A 101 25.11 -25.10 18.63
N SER A 102 25.55 -24.02 19.29
CA SER A 102 26.89 -23.98 19.87
C SER A 102 26.82 -23.90 21.39
N ASP A 103 27.23 -25.01 22.00
CA ASP A 103 27.57 -25.15 23.40
C ASP A 103 28.31 -23.92 23.92
N VAL A 104 27.78 -23.34 24.99
CA VAL A 104 28.46 -22.33 25.80
C VAL A 104 29.66 -22.99 26.48
N SER A 105 30.81 -22.94 25.81
CA SER A 105 32.13 -23.13 26.40
C SER A 105 33.06 -22.13 25.72
N GLY A 106 33.19 -20.97 26.35
CA GLY A 106 33.71 -19.75 25.75
C GLY A 106 35.21 -19.72 25.42
N SER A 107 35.55 -18.72 24.62
CA SER A 107 36.77 -17.93 24.78
C SER A 107 36.57 -16.60 24.07
N LEU A 108 36.54 -15.51 24.86
CA LEU A 108 36.52 -14.14 24.39
C LEU A 108 37.85 -13.83 23.69
N GLY A 109 37.81 -13.71 22.36
CA GLY A 109 38.87 -13.11 21.56
C GLY A 109 38.36 -11.78 21.00
N ASN A 110 38.76 -10.68 21.63
CA ASN A 110 38.61 -9.33 21.08
C ASN A 110 39.46 -9.24 19.81
N ASP A 111 38.83 -9.01 18.66
CA ASP A 111 39.51 -8.44 17.50
C ASP A 111 38.62 -7.35 16.88
N ASP A 112 38.92 -6.11 17.30
CA ASP A 112 38.30 -4.89 16.80
C ASP A 112 38.81 -4.61 15.39
N SER A 113 38.13 -5.15 14.38
CA SER A 113 38.26 -4.67 13.00
C SER A 113 36.92 -4.09 12.53
N TYR A 114 36.79 -2.77 12.68
CA TYR A 114 35.73 -1.99 12.07
C TYR A 114 35.92 -2.00 10.55
N SER A 115 35.23 -2.91 9.86
CA SER A 115 34.92 -2.77 8.43
C SER A 115 33.75 -1.79 8.28
N ASP A 116 34.03 -0.68 7.60
CA ASP A 116 33.05 0.29 7.15
C ASP A 116 32.13 -0.37 6.10
N GLY A 117 30.91 -0.74 6.49
CA GLY A 117 29.84 -1.17 5.56
C GLY A 117 29.03 -2.42 5.88
N ASP A 118 29.33 -3.16 6.95
CA ASP A 118 28.55 -4.36 7.30
C ASP A 118 27.27 -3.98 8.07
N ILE A 119 26.13 -4.05 7.40
CA ILE A 119 24.82 -3.96 8.05
C ILE A 119 24.69 -5.18 8.97
N HIS A 120 24.72 -4.97 10.28
CA HIS A 120 24.51 -6.05 11.24
C HIS A 120 23.12 -6.66 10.98
N ALA A 121 23.02 -7.98 10.88
CA ALA A 121 21.75 -8.65 10.59
C ALA A 121 20.67 -8.39 11.65
N GLU A 122 21.10 -8.00 12.85
CA GLU A 122 20.25 -7.52 13.93
C GLU A 122 19.53 -6.21 13.52
N ASP A 123 20.19 -5.30 12.82
CA ASP A 123 19.60 -4.04 12.32
C ASP A 123 18.65 -4.23 11.12
N VAL A 124 18.75 -5.36 10.41
CA VAL A 124 17.93 -5.62 9.21
C VAL A 124 16.54 -6.15 9.58
N LEU A 125 16.40 -6.82 10.73
CA LEU A 125 15.15 -7.45 11.14
C LEU A 125 14.16 -6.49 11.82
N PHE A 126 14.63 -5.31 12.26
CA PHE A 126 13.79 -4.30 12.87
C PHE A 126 13.35 -3.23 11.86
N TRP A 127 12.12 -2.78 12.04
CA TRP A 127 11.61 -1.62 11.33
C TRP A 127 12.36 -0.37 11.77
N PRO A 128 12.67 0.58 10.86
CA PRO A 128 13.32 1.82 11.25
C PRO A 128 12.49 2.59 12.28
N GLU A 129 13.11 3.02 13.39
CA GLU A 129 12.42 3.75 14.48
C GLU A 129 11.80 5.08 14.02
N TYR A 130 12.34 5.67 12.95
CA TYR A 130 11.92 6.96 12.37
C TYR A 130 10.90 6.83 11.22
N LEU A 131 10.28 5.65 11.05
CA LEU A 131 9.33 5.41 9.95
C LEU A 131 8.16 6.42 9.98
N GLU A 132 7.63 6.70 11.16
CA GLU A 132 6.52 7.65 11.32
C GLU A 132 6.92 9.08 10.95
N ASP A 133 8.13 9.51 11.34
CA ASP A 133 8.65 10.83 10.97
C ASP A 133 8.78 10.96 9.44
N ILE A 134 9.26 9.91 8.76
CA ILE A 134 9.32 9.91 7.30
C ILE A 134 7.91 9.92 6.71
N ALA A 135 6.98 9.13 7.24
CA ALA A 135 5.60 9.08 6.76
C ALA A 135 4.90 10.44 6.84
N GLN A 136 5.15 11.21 7.89
CA GLN A 136 4.62 12.57 8.07
C GLN A 136 5.36 13.64 7.25
N SER A 137 6.58 13.34 6.78
CA SER A 137 7.39 14.31 6.05
C SER A 137 6.95 14.51 4.58
N ASN A 138 7.60 15.46 3.92
CA ASN A 138 7.51 15.69 2.47
C ASN A 138 8.73 15.15 1.71
N LEU A 139 9.59 14.36 2.38
CA LEU A 139 10.73 13.74 1.73
C LEU A 139 10.23 12.71 0.70
N GLU A 140 10.86 12.73 -0.48
CA GLU A 140 10.60 11.72 -1.51
C GLU A 140 11.05 10.35 -0.99
N ILE A 141 10.17 9.35 -1.12
CA ILE A 141 10.46 7.97 -0.75
C ILE A 141 10.66 7.19 -2.05
N PRO A 142 11.80 6.49 -2.25
CA PRO A 142 12.05 5.73 -3.47
C PRO A 142 11.12 4.51 -3.57
N LEU A 143 10.75 4.13 -4.80
CA LEU A 143 9.88 2.97 -5.05
C LEU A 143 10.57 1.62 -4.78
N LEU A 144 11.82 1.47 -5.20
CA LEU A 144 12.57 0.21 -5.14
C LEU A 144 13.97 0.44 -4.56
N ASP A 145 14.46 -0.58 -3.86
CA ASP A 145 15.86 -0.67 -3.46
C ASP A 145 16.76 -0.65 -4.73
N PRO A 146 17.79 0.23 -4.79
CA PRO A 146 18.77 0.24 -5.87
C PRO A 146 19.38 -1.14 -6.20
N LEU A 147 19.50 -2.02 -5.20
CA LEU A 147 20.02 -3.37 -5.34
C LEU A 147 19.13 -4.28 -6.19
N ILE A 148 17.83 -3.98 -6.33
CA ILE A 148 16.93 -4.71 -7.25
C ILE A 148 17.38 -4.50 -8.70
N TRP A 149 17.78 -3.27 -9.06
CA TRP A 149 18.21 -2.95 -10.42
C TRP A 149 19.53 -3.64 -10.80
N ALA A 150 20.39 -3.87 -9.81
CA ALA A 150 21.67 -4.56 -9.95
C ALA A 150 21.54 -6.07 -10.16
N GLN A 151 20.35 -6.66 -9.96
CA GLN A 151 20.15 -8.09 -10.14
C GLN A 151 20.26 -8.52 -11.62
N PRO A 152 20.83 -9.71 -11.90
CA PRO A 152 20.81 -10.30 -13.23
C PRO A 152 19.37 -10.48 -13.75
N VAL A 153 19.19 -10.28 -15.05
CA VAL A 153 17.92 -10.55 -15.73
C VAL A 153 17.72 -12.05 -15.85
N ARG A 154 16.65 -12.57 -15.25
CA ARG A 154 16.17 -13.95 -15.48
C ARG A 154 15.12 -13.95 -16.58
N ARG A 155 15.00 -15.06 -17.31
CA ARG A 155 13.93 -15.26 -18.29
C ARG A 155 12.80 -16.10 -17.66
N PRO A 156 11.53 -15.84 -17.98
CA PRO A 156 10.42 -16.67 -17.54
C PRO A 156 10.47 -18.08 -18.17
N PRO A 157 9.80 -19.09 -17.58
CA PRO A 157 9.00 -19.01 -16.35
C PRO A 157 9.86 -18.79 -15.11
N TYR A 158 9.31 -18.07 -14.14
CA TYR A 158 9.98 -17.83 -12.86
C TYR A 158 9.50 -18.85 -11.84
N GLU A 159 10.42 -19.51 -11.17
CA GLU A 159 10.09 -20.44 -10.10
C GLU A 159 9.46 -19.68 -8.91
N PRO A 160 8.35 -20.17 -8.35
CA PRO A 160 7.74 -19.57 -7.16
C PRO A 160 8.64 -19.77 -5.94
N LEU A 161 8.51 -18.86 -4.97
CA LEU A 161 9.13 -19.00 -3.64
C LEU A 161 8.06 -19.33 -2.60
N THR A 162 8.45 -19.79 -1.41
CA THR A 162 7.49 -19.90 -0.30
C THR A 162 7.21 -18.50 0.27
N CYS A 163 5.95 -18.13 0.49
CA CYS A 163 5.60 -16.88 1.15
C CYS A 163 6.17 -16.88 2.58
N SER A 164 6.65 -15.73 3.05
CA SER A 164 6.90 -15.57 4.48
C SER A 164 5.61 -15.23 5.22
N GLU A 165 5.56 -15.57 6.49
CA GLU A 165 4.54 -15.14 7.44
C GLU A 165 5.08 -14.00 8.30
N GLN A 166 4.20 -13.25 8.94
CA GLN A 166 4.54 -12.17 9.88
C GLN A 166 5.56 -11.15 9.32
N ASP A 167 6.55 -10.69 10.08
CA ASP A 167 7.54 -9.75 9.53
C ASP A 167 8.56 -10.48 8.63
N PHE A 168 9.10 -11.62 9.09
CA PHE A 168 10.07 -12.42 8.34
C PHE A 168 10.13 -13.88 8.84
N TYR A 169 9.01 -14.60 8.85
CA TYR A 169 8.99 -16.02 9.19
C TYR A 169 8.90 -16.90 7.94
N LEU A 170 9.95 -17.64 7.62
CA LEU A 170 9.94 -18.58 6.49
C LEU A 170 9.56 -19.97 6.95
N LEU A 171 8.59 -20.58 6.27
CA LEU A 171 8.29 -22.00 6.45
C LEU A 171 9.45 -22.83 5.89
N ASP A 172 9.91 -23.82 6.66
CA ASP A 172 10.86 -24.84 6.21
C ASP A 172 10.15 -25.87 5.31
N LYS A 173 9.64 -25.38 4.18
CA LYS A 173 8.90 -26.12 3.16
C LYS A 173 9.18 -25.54 1.80
N ALA A 174 9.39 -26.42 0.83
CA ALA A 174 9.51 -26.03 -0.56
C ALA A 174 8.15 -25.50 -1.10
N PRO A 175 8.17 -24.66 -2.15
CA PRO A 175 6.95 -24.06 -2.71
C PRO A 175 5.88 -25.10 -3.14
N ASP A 176 6.30 -26.26 -3.61
CA ASP A 176 5.43 -27.37 -4.02
C ASP A 176 4.81 -28.14 -2.84
N GLU A 177 5.35 -27.98 -1.64
CA GLU A 177 4.86 -28.60 -0.40
C GLU A 177 3.86 -27.74 0.38
N VAL A 178 3.64 -26.50 -0.06
CA VAL A 178 2.71 -25.55 0.57
C VAL A 178 1.46 -25.33 -0.29
N PRO A 179 0.31 -24.98 0.32
CA PRO A 179 -0.89 -24.58 -0.42
C PRO A 179 -0.63 -23.41 -1.37
N GLU A 180 -1.45 -23.31 -2.42
CA GLU A 180 -1.29 -22.29 -3.46
C GLU A 180 -1.17 -20.88 -2.90
N TYR A 181 -2.03 -20.49 -1.94
CA TYR A 181 -2.02 -19.15 -1.34
C TYR A 181 -0.75 -18.82 -0.52
N LYS A 182 0.11 -19.82 -0.25
CA LYS A 182 1.43 -19.67 0.39
C LYS A 182 2.61 -19.74 -0.60
N ARG A 183 2.34 -19.77 -1.91
CA ARG A 183 3.38 -19.66 -2.97
C ARG A 183 3.54 -18.22 -3.45
N LEU A 184 4.71 -17.63 -3.32
CA LEU A 184 5.02 -16.34 -3.93
C LEU A 184 5.29 -16.53 -5.42
N THR A 185 4.24 -16.37 -6.23
CA THR A 185 4.30 -16.49 -7.69
C THR A 185 4.70 -15.17 -8.35
N SER A 186 5.15 -15.23 -9.62
CA SER A 186 5.41 -14.04 -10.42
C SER A 186 4.18 -13.14 -10.60
N GLY A 187 2.97 -13.71 -10.66
CA GLY A 187 1.71 -12.99 -10.69
C GLY A 187 1.49 -12.17 -9.41
N ARG A 188 1.78 -12.74 -8.23
CA ARG A 188 1.68 -12.04 -6.94
C ARG A 188 2.71 -10.94 -6.79
N VAL A 189 3.95 -11.17 -7.24
CA VAL A 189 5.00 -10.13 -7.26
C VAL A 189 4.62 -8.99 -8.21
N ALA A 190 4.02 -9.30 -9.36
CA ALA A 190 3.55 -8.30 -10.31
C ALA A 190 2.36 -7.49 -9.81
N CYS A 191 1.38 -8.14 -9.18
CA CYS A 191 0.29 -7.48 -8.48
C CYS A 191 0.82 -6.53 -7.40
N TRP A 192 1.72 -7.04 -6.54
CA TRP A 192 2.39 -6.22 -5.51
C TRP A 192 3.06 -4.99 -6.11
N HIS A 193 3.92 -5.17 -7.12
CA HIS A 193 4.65 -4.06 -7.71
C HIS A 193 3.71 -3.04 -8.38
N SER A 194 2.63 -3.49 -9.01
CA SER A 194 1.65 -2.61 -9.67
C SER A 194 0.96 -1.70 -8.66
N HIS A 195 0.47 -2.23 -7.55
CA HIS A 195 -0.15 -1.42 -6.48
C HIS A 195 0.88 -0.56 -5.75
N LEU A 196 2.06 -1.11 -5.41
CA LEU A 196 3.13 -0.35 -4.77
C LEU A 196 3.54 0.87 -5.59
N SER A 197 3.52 0.76 -6.93
CA SER A 197 3.88 1.87 -7.80
C SER A 197 2.85 3.00 -7.79
N VAL A 198 1.55 2.68 -7.69
CA VAL A 198 0.49 3.69 -7.53
C VAL A 198 0.57 4.32 -6.14
N LEU A 199 0.81 3.52 -5.10
CA LEU A 199 1.04 4.03 -3.74
C LEU A 199 2.22 5.00 -3.72
N HIS A 200 3.34 4.66 -4.35
CA HIS A 200 4.51 5.53 -4.48
C HIS A 200 4.19 6.84 -5.19
N LEU A 201 3.45 6.78 -6.31
CA LEU A 201 3.01 7.97 -7.02
C LEU A 201 2.20 8.90 -6.10
N HIS A 202 1.26 8.36 -5.34
CA HIS A 202 0.44 9.16 -4.43
C HIS A 202 1.23 9.66 -3.20
N ALA A 203 2.05 8.80 -2.59
CA ALA A 203 2.89 9.09 -1.43
C ALA A 203 3.85 10.28 -1.68
N ASN A 204 4.33 10.42 -2.91
CA ASN A 204 5.23 11.49 -3.34
C ASN A 204 4.50 12.67 -4.00
N SER A 205 3.19 12.58 -4.22
CA SER A 205 2.36 13.70 -4.69
C SER A 205 1.94 14.58 -3.52
N LEU A 206 2.22 15.89 -3.59
CA LEU A 206 1.74 16.84 -2.58
C LEU A 206 0.31 17.27 -2.90
N PRO A 207 -0.63 17.21 -1.93
CA PRO A 207 -1.96 17.75 -2.14
C PRO A 207 -1.87 19.27 -2.31
N THR A 208 -2.85 19.82 -3.01
CA THR A 208 -3.00 21.29 -3.06
C THR A 208 -3.31 21.83 -1.65
N ALA A 209 -3.08 23.13 -1.44
CA ALA A 209 -3.41 23.79 -0.17
C ALA A 209 -4.90 23.65 0.22
N SER A 210 -5.79 23.37 -0.74
CA SER A 210 -7.21 23.15 -0.50
C SER A 210 -7.56 21.69 -0.15
N GLY A 211 -6.59 20.77 -0.16
CA GLY A 211 -6.80 19.35 0.05
C GLY A 211 -7.26 18.58 -1.19
N LYS A 212 -7.30 19.22 -2.37
CA LYS A 212 -7.59 18.53 -3.63
C LYS A 212 -6.50 17.47 -3.89
N GLY A 213 -6.93 16.25 -4.18
CA GLY A 213 -6.04 15.09 -4.42
C GLY A 213 -5.30 14.57 -3.19
N SER A 214 -5.81 14.83 -1.97
CA SER A 214 -5.21 14.32 -0.73
C SER A 214 -5.50 12.83 -0.47
N ILE A 215 -6.39 12.22 -1.23
CA ILE A 215 -6.78 10.82 -1.12
C ILE A 215 -6.59 10.15 -2.48
N ALA A 216 -5.97 8.97 -2.52
CA ALA A 216 -6.00 8.12 -3.70
C ALA A 216 -7.11 7.08 -3.56
N LEU A 217 -7.97 6.97 -4.58
CA LEU A 217 -8.87 5.82 -4.76
C LEU A 217 -8.27 4.90 -5.81
N ILE A 218 -7.89 3.69 -5.42
CA ILE A 218 -7.20 2.72 -6.26
C ILE A 218 -8.18 1.59 -6.59
N LEU A 219 -8.38 1.37 -7.89
CA LEU A 219 -9.28 0.38 -8.45
C LEU A 219 -8.49 -0.58 -9.35
N GLU A 220 -8.86 -1.86 -9.38
CA GLU A 220 -8.48 -2.79 -10.45
C GLU A 220 -9.39 -2.62 -11.68
N ASP A 221 -9.00 -3.14 -12.84
CA ASP A 221 -9.71 -2.94 -14.11
C ASP A 221 -10.90 -3.87 -14.34
N ASP A 222 -11.20 -4.74 -13.39
CA ASP A 222 -12.31 -5.68 -13.40
C ASP A 222 -13.32 -5.41 -12.29
N VAL A 223 -13.40 -4.19 -11.76
CA VAL A 223 -14.43 -3.84 -10.76
C VAL A 223 -15.77 -3.45 -11.36
N ASP A 224 -16.81 -3.59 -10.55
CA ASP A 224 -18.06 -2.87 -10.62
C ASP A 224 -18.29 -2.11 -9.31
N MET A 225 -19.18 -1.11 -9.32
CA MET A 225 -19.41 -0.22 -8.18
C MET A 225 -20.90 0.08 -7.99
N GLU A 226 -21.25 0.47 -6.78
CA GLU A 226 -22.56 1.03 -6.48
C GLU A 226 -22.81 2.30 -7.27
N ARG A 227 -24.03 2.43 -7.81
CA ARG A 227 -24.46 3.63 -8.55
C ARG A 227 -24.35 4.91 -7.72
N ASP A 228 -24.56 4.82 -6.42
CA ASP A 228 -24.51 5.93 -5.46
C ASP A 228 -23.22 5.94 -4.61
N ILE A 229 -22.15 5.31 -5.10
CA ILE A 229 -20.88 5.14 -4.36
C ILE A 229 -20.36 6.44 -3.75
N MET A 230 -20.41 7.57 -4.46
CA MET A 230 -19.90 8.84 -3.95
C MET A 230 -20.74 9.39 -2.80
N GLN A 231 -22.06 9.27 -2.88
CA GLN A 231 -22.97 9.70 -1.80
C GLN A 231 -22.75 8.85 -0.56
N GLN A 232 -22.57 7.53 -0.73
CA GLN A 232 -22.27 6.62 0.37
C GLN A 232 -20.92 6.91 1.00
N MET A 233 -19.86 7.08 0.18
CA MET A 233 -18.54 7.46 0.67
C MET A 233 -18.55 8.79 1.41
N GLU A 234 -19.24 9.82 0.90
CA GLU A 234 -19.33 11.13 1.56
C GLU A 234 -19.98 11.04 2.94
N PHE A 235 -21.01 10.20 3.08
CA PHE A 235 -21.64 9.93 4.37
C PHE A 235 -20.68 9.20 5.32
N LEU A 236 -20.08 8.10 4.86
CA LEU A 236 -19.24 7.24 5.70
C LEU A 236 -17.94 7.93 6.13
N TRP A 237 -17.35 8.77 5.28
CA TRP A 237 -16.08 9.45 5.57
C TRP A 237 -16.14 10.41 6.76
N LYS A 238 -17.34 10.84 7.17
CA LYS A 238 -17.52 11.76 8.31
C LYS A 238 -17.17 11.11 9.65
N ASP A 239 -17.22 9.78 9.71
CA ASP A 239 -16.95 9.01 10.92
C ASP A 239 -15.52 8.45 11.00
N LEU A 240 -14.72 8.62 9.94
CA LEU A 240 -13.30 8.28 9.98
C LEU A 240 -12.56 9.16 10.99
N PRO A 241 -11.60 8.60 11.75
CA PRO A 241 -10.72 9.40 12.57
C PRO A 241 -9.78 10.24 11.68
N GLU A 242 -9.12 11.26 12.22
CA GLU A 242 -8.26 12.15 11.41
C GLU A 242 -7.00 11.45 10.87
N ASP A 243 -6.53 10.42 11.57
CA ASP A 243 -5.26 9.72 11.33
C ASP A 243 -5.37 8.46 10.45
N TRP A 244 -6.54 8.20 9.86
CA TRP A 244 -6.78 7.01 9.03
C TRP A 244 -5.78 6.83 7.89
N ASP A 245 -5.41 5.58 7.62
CA ASP A 245 -4.47 5.22 6.56
C ASP A 245 -5.18 4.71 5.30
N MET A 246 -6.07 3.74 5.49
CA MET A 246 -6.63 2.95 4.41
C MET A 246 -8.11 2.65 4.64
N VAL A 247 -8.89 2.62 3.57
CA VAL A 247 -10.29 2.23 3.59
C VAL A 247 -10.56 1.25 2.44
N PHE A 248 -10.96 0.02 2.75
CA PHE A 248 -11.42 -0.94 1.77
C PHE A 248 -12.88 -0.63 1.40
N LEU A 249 -13.11 -0.27 0.14
CA LEU A 249 -14.47 -0.14 -0.42
C LEU A 249 -15.00 -1.48 -0.92
N GLY A 250 -14.08 -2.40 -1.15
CA GLY A 250 -14.32 -3.75 -1.57
C GLY A 250 -13.31 -4.69 -0.92
N HIS A 251 -13.79 -5.78 -0.33
CA HIS A 251 -12.95 -6.86 0.17
C HIS A 251 -13.56 -8.22 -0.16
N CYS A 252 -12.76 -9.28 -0.16
CA CYS A 252 -13.25 -10.64 -0.34
C CYS A 252 -12.75 -11.56 0.77
N TRP A 253 -13.37 -12.73 0.92
CA TRP A 253 -12.84 -13.83 1.74
C TRP A 253 -12.54 -13.46 3.20
N SER A 254 -13.19 -12.42 3.71
CA SER A 254 -13.03 -11.90 5.08
C SER A 254 -14.36 -11.42 5.63
N ASP A 255 -14.60 -11.68 6.92
CA ASP A 255 -15.73 -11.11 7.67
C ASP A 255 -15.24 -9.89 8.47
N GLU A 256 -15.40 -8.73 7.85
CA GLU A 256 -14.99 -7.45 8.42
C GLU A 256 -16.03 -6.88 9.41
N THR A 257 -17.21 -7.50 9.54
CA THR A 257 -18.20 -7.13 10.57
C THR A 257 -17.74 -7.47 11.99
N ARG A 258 -16.69 -8.31 12.12
CA ARG A 258 -15.99 -8.59 13.38
C ARG A 258 -15.20 -7.39 13.90
N GLY A 259 -14.94 -6.40 13.05
CA GLY A 259 -14.35 -5.14 13.44
C GLY A 259 -15.27 -4.31 14.34
N SER A 260 -14.72 -3.28 14.97
CA SER A 260 -15.54 -2.30 15.69
C SER A 260 -16.30 -1.43 14.69
N LEU A 261 -17.62 -1.35 14.81
CA LEU A 261 -18.45 -0.44 14.03
C LEU A 261 -18.07 1.01 14.39
N ILE A 262 -17.73 1.82 13.38
CA ILE A 262 -17.41 3.25 13.58
C ILE A 262 -18.48 4.18 13.03
N THR A 263 -19.32 3.72 12.08
CA THR A 263 -20.44 4.52 11.59
C THR A 263 -21.42 4.81 12.73
N LYS A 264 -21.63 6.10 13.01
CA LYS A 264 -22.58 6.54 14.03
C LYS A 264 -23.99 6.48 13.44
N GLU A 265 -25.00 6.16 14.26
CA GLU A 265 -26.35 5.80 13.81
C GLU A 265 -27.03 6.83 12.88
N SER A 266 -27.97 6.27 12.10
CA SER A 266 -28.66 6.71 10.88
C SER A 266 -29.11 8.17 10.69
N PRO A 267 -29.33 8.56 9.42
CA PRO A 267 -29.79 9.89 9.01
C PRO A 267 -31.05 10.36 9.75
N THR A 268 -30.93 11.49 10.44
CA THR A 268 -32.08 12.26 10.92
C THR A 268 -32.91 12.69 9.71
N ASN A 269 -34.20 12.31 9.68
CA ASN A 269 -35.26 12.73 8.76
C ASN A 269 -34.79 13.57 7.55
N GLY A 270 -34.53 12.92 6.41
CA GLY A 270 -34.35 13.58 5.12
C GLY A 270 -33.07 13.25 4.34
N SER A 271 -32.12 12.49 4.91
CA SER A 271 -30.96 12.00 4.16
C SER A 271 -31.27 10.66 3.48
N LEU A 272 -30.72 10.44 2.28
CA LEU A 272 -30.82 9.17 1.57
C LEU A 272 -30.28 8.05 2.47
N PRO A 273 -30.95 6.88 2.55
CA PRO A 273 -30.48 5.78 3.38
C PRO A 273 -29.17 5.23 2.83
N THR A 274 -28.08 5.37 3.58
CA THR A 274 -26.86 4.58 3.36
C THR A 274 -27.06 3.20 3.98
N TRP A 275 -26.92 2.16 3.19
CA TRP A 275 -27.09 0.79 3.65
C TRP A 275 -25.75 0.15 4.05
N SER A 276 -24.63 0.65 3.52
CA SER A 276 -23.30 0.29 4.00
C SER A 276 -22.95 0.98 5.31
N LYS A 277 -22.14 0.30 6.12
CA LYS A 277 -21.55 0.76 7.36
C LYS A 277 -20.04 0.57 7.30
N MET A 278 -19.31 1.27 8.15
CA MET A 278 -17.86 1.22 8.22
C MET A 278 -17.41 0.60 9.53
N TYR A 279 -16.49 -0.35 9.43
CA TYR A 279 -15.90 -1.07 10.54
C TYR A 279 -14.39 -0.87 10.53
N THR A 280 -13.72 -0.95 11.68
CA THR A 280 -12.26 -1.13 11.71
C THR A 280 -11.89 -2.41 10.98
N SER A 281 -10.91 -2.37 10.09
CA SER A 281 -10.52 -3.58 9.35
C SER A 281 -9.95 -4.65 10.28
N THR A 282 -10.19 -5.92 9.95
CA THR A 282 -9.63 -7.05 10.70
C THR A 282 -8.60 -7.81 9.89
N ASP A 283 -9.00 -8.33 8.73
CA ASP A 283 -8.15 -9.13 7.85
C ASP A 283 -8.67 -9.04 6.39
N PRO A 284 -8.80 -7.82 5.82
CA PRO A 284 -9.36 -7.65 4.49
C PRO A 284 -8.48 -8.35 3.45
N LYS A 285 -9.10 -9.12 2.55
CA LYS A 285 -8.42 -9.70 1.38
C LYS A 285 -8.86 -9.02 0.09
N CYS A 286 -8.08 -9.27 -0.97
CA CYS A 286 -8.17 -8.61 -2.26
C CYS A 286 -7.74 -7.13 -2.24
N THR A 287 -7.45 -6.60 -3.42
CA THR A 287 -6.99 -5.22 -3.64
C THR A 287 -7.80 -4.48 -4.69
N HIS A 288 -8.99 -5.01 -5.03
CA HIS A 288 -9.76 -4.54 -6.17
C HIS A 288 -10.30 -3.12 -6.02
N ALA A 289 -10.61 -2.67 -4.80
CA ALA A 289 -11.04 -1.30 -4.55
C ALA A 289 -10.74 -0.81 -3.13
N TYR A 290 -9.84 0.16 -3.00
CA TYR A 290 -9.52 0.79 -1.73
C TYR A 290 -9.11 2.26 -1.88
N ALA A 291 -9.38 3.04 -0.84
CA ALA A 291 -8.88 4.40 -0.69
C ALA A 291 -7.70 4.42 0.29
N VAL A 292 -6.78 5.35 0.09
CA VAL A 292 -5.62 5.54 0.96
C VAL A 292 -5.35 7.04 1.12
N SER A 293 -5.07 7.46 2.36
CA SER A 293 -4.61 8.82 2.64
C SER A 293 -3.16 8.98 2.18
N ARG A 294 -2.69 10.22 1.97
CA ARG A 294 -1.28 10.41 1.64
C ARG A 294 -0.34 9.86 2.72
N ALA A 295 -0.65 10.10 3.99
CA ALA A 295 0.14 9.57 5.12
C ALA A 295 0.13 8.04 5.11
N GLY A 296 -1.04 7.42 4.93
CA GLY A 296 -1.18 5.97 4.80
C GLY A 296 -0.40 5.39 3.63
N ALA A 297 -0.40 6.04 2.47
CA ALA A 297 0.38 5.60 1.31
C ALA A 297 1.89 5.64 1.61
N ARG A 298 2.35 6.64 2.37
CA ARG A 298 3.75 6.74 2.79
C ARG A 298 4.13 5.67 3.81
N ARG A 299 3.29 5.42 4.84
CA ARG A 299 3.49 4.31 5.79
C ARG A 299 3.52 2.96 5.09
N LEU A 300 2.55 2.71 4.22
CA LEU A 300 2.50 1.50 3.40
C LEU A 300 3.75 1.35 2.55
N LEU A 301 4.19 2.39 1.85
CA LEU A 301 5.40 2.34 1.02
C LEU A 301 6.62 1.92 1.85
N LEU A 302 6.86 2.60 2.98
CA LEU A 302 8.00 2.29 3.86
C LEU A 302 7.96 0.85 4.36
N HIS A 303 6.78 0.35 4.74
CA HIS A 303 6.64 -1.04 5.19
C HIS A 303 6.83 -2.04 4.05
N LEU A 304 6.19 -1.80 2.90
CA LEU A 304 6.19 -2.71 1.74
C LEU A 304 7.52 -2.71 0.98
N THR A 305 8.42 -1.76 1.25
CA THR A 305 9.79 -1.72 0.70
C THR A 305 10.86 -2.14 1.71
N HIS A 306 10.51 -2.39 2.97
CA HIS A 306 11.48 -2.85 3.97
C HIS A 306 12.01 -4.25 3.60
N PRO A 307 13.33 -4.47 3.47
CA PRO A 307 13.87 -5.65 2.78
C PRO A 307 13.39 -7.02 3.27
N PRO A 308 13.31 -7.32 4.58
CA PRO A 308 12.74 -8.59 5.05
C PRO A 308 11.28 -8.80 4.63
N PHE A 309 10.49 -7.73 4.57
CA PHE A 309 9.04 -7.81 4.34
C PHE A 309 8.64 -7.63 2.87
N ALA A 310 9.42 -6.87 2.11
CA ALA A 310 9.11 -6.48 0.74
C ALA A 310 8.99 -7.70 -0.18
N TYR A 311 7.91 -7.72 -0.98
CA TYR A 311 7.65 -8.80 -1.94
C TYR A 311 7.65 -10.20 -1.33
N SER A 312 7.34 -10.32 -0.04
CA SER A 312 7.53 -11.57 0.69
C SER A 312 6.33 -12.52 0.61
N ARG A 313 5.17 -12.02 0.16
CA ARG A 313 3.88 -12.73 0.03
C ARG A 313 2.96 -12.01 -0.97
N ALA A 314 1.69 -12.40 -1.08
CA ALA A 314 0.70 -11.60 -1.82
C ALA A 314 0.45 -10.24 -1.14
N ILE A 315 0.17 -9.18 -1.90
CA ILE A 315 0.06 -7.83 -1.33
C ILE A 315 -1.13 -7.67 -0.37
N ASP A 316 -2.26 -8.34 -0.64
CA ASP A 316 -3.41 -8.36 0.26
C ASP A 316 -3.07 -9.02 1.61
N GLN A 317 -2.31 -10.12 1.59
CA GLN A 317 -1.78 -10.75 2.80
C GLN A 317 -0.80 -9.85 3.55
N ALA A 318 -0.04 -9.01 2.84
CA ALA A 318 0.83 -8.02 3.47
C ALA A 318 0.02 -6.90 4.14
N TYR A 319 -1.02 -6.37 3.48
CA TYR A 319 -1.93 -5.39 4.09
C TYR A 319 -2.59 -5.96 5.35
N ALA A 320 -3.17 -7.16 5.24
CA ALA A 320 -3.74 -7.90 6.36
C ALA A 320 -2.81 -7.94 7.57
N TRP A 321 -1.55 -8.35 7.36
CA TRP A 321 -0.56 -8.40 8.44
C TRP A 321 -0.24 -7.03 9.03
N LEU A 322 -0.08 -6.00 8.20
CA LEU A 322 0.21 -4.64 8.68
C LEU A 322 -0.98 -4.04 9.47
N ILE A 323 -2.21 -4.41 9.13
CA ILE A 323 -3.43 -4.03 9.84
C ILE A 323 -3.53 -4.79 11.18
N GLU A 324 -3.32 -6.11 11.16
CA GLU A 324 -3.36 -6.95 12.35
C GLU A 324 -2.31 -6.51 13.37
N SER A 325 -1.08 -6.24 12.90
CA SER A 325 0.03 -5.73 13.70
C SER A 325 -0.05 -4.25 14.07
N LYS A 326 -1.18 -3.57 13.76
CA LYS A 326 -1.46 -2.17 14.12
C LYS A 326 -0.48 -1.14 13.55
N ARG A 327 0.17 -1.47 12.44
CA ARG A 327 1.06 -0.57 11.69
C ARG A 327 0.29 0.30 10.70
N ILE A 328 -0.91 -0.14 10.31
CA ILE A 328 -1.80 0.58 9.40
C ILE A 328 -3.19 0.66 10.03
N GLN A 329 -3.71 1.89 10.17
CA GLN A 329 -5.05 2.15 10.65
C GLN A 329 -6.04 2.05 9.49
N SER A 330 -6.65 0.88 9.35
CA SER A 330 -7.53 0.54 8.23
C SER A 330 -8.98 0.38 8.64
N PHE A 331 -9.88 0.70 7.70
CA PHE A 331 -11.33 0.52 7.82
C PHE A 331 -11.88 -0.23 6.60
N SER A 332 -13.00 -0.92 6.78
CA SER A 332 -13.67 -1.71 5.74
C SER A 332 -15.14 -1.34 5.68
N VAL A 333 -15.66 -1.16 4.46
CA VAL A 333 -17.07 -0.86 4.23
C VAL A 333 -17.84 -2.16 4.02
N VAL A 334 -18.93 -2.35 4.79
CA VAL A 334 -19.78 -3.54 4.74
C VAL A 334 -21.27 -3.15 4.70
N PRO A 335 -22.05 -3.63 3.72
CA PRO A 335 -21.60 -4.41 2.56
C PRO A 335 -20.78 -3.55 1.58
N ASN A 336 -20.05 -4.22 0.68
CA ASN A 336 -19.08 -3.59 -0.22
C ASN A 336 -19.73 -2.54 -1.13
N LEU A 337 -18.99 -1.47 -1.43
CA LEU A 337 -19.36 -0.45 -2.43
C LEU A 337 -18.77 -0.71 -3.82
N ALA A 338 -17.77 -1.59 -3.87
CA ALA A 338 -17.09 -1.99 -5.09
C ALA A 338 -16.72 -3.47 -5.02
N MET A 339 -16.93 -4.19 -6.12
CA MET A 339 -16.69 -5.63 -6.18
C MET A 339 -15.90 -6.01 -7.43
N GLN A 340 -15.04 -7.02 -7.30
CA GLN A 340 -14.40 -7.63 -8.45
C GLN A 340 -15.42 -8.45 -9.26
N ARG A 341 -15.55 -8.14 -10.55
CA ARG A 341 -16.36 -8.89 -11.49
C ARG A 341 -15.67 -10.21 -11.83
N LYS A 342 -16.38 -11.31 -11.66
CA LYS A 342 -15.89 -12.67 -11.99
C LYS A 342 -16.05 -13.00 -13.48
N VAL A 343 -15.74 -12.04 -14.36
CA VAL A 343 -15.96 -12.16 -15.82
C VAL A 343 -14.83 -12.86 -16.56
N THR A 344 -13.64 -12.97 -15.95
CA THR A 344 -12.48 -13.65 -16.55
C THR A 344 -11.61 -14.32 -15.49
N VAL A 345 -10.70 -15.17 -15.96
CA VAL A 345 -9.66 -15.83 -15.16
C VAL A 345 -8.76 -14.80 -14.47
N SER A 346 -8.43 -15.03 -13.18
CA SER A 346 -7.48 -14.20 -12.42
C SER A 346 -6.05 -14.39 -12.93
N ASP A 347 -5.31 -13.28 -13.09
CA ASP A 347 -3.88 -13.29 -13.45
C ASP A 347 -2.94 -13.58 -12.27
N VAL A 348 -3.50 -13.64 -11.05
CA VAL A 348 -2.74 -13.80 -9.79
C VAL A 348 -2.81 -15.23 -9.27
N MET A 349 -3.93 -15.91 -9.48
CA MET A 349 -4.16 -17.29 -9.04
C MET A 349 -3.55 -18.29 -10.03
N GLU A 350 -2.88 -19.32 -9.51
CA GLU A 350 -2.38 -20.42 -10.34
C GLU A 350 -3.54 -21.26 -10.88
N GLY A 351 -3.46 -21.67 -12.14
CA GLY A 351 -4.48 -22.54 -12.74
C GLY A 351 -5.77 -21.85 -13.16
N GLY A 352 -5.92 -20.55 -12.89
CA GLY A 352 -6.87 -19.70 -13.59
C GLY A 352 -8.35 -20.00 -13.33
N THR A 353 -8.70 -20.45 -12.14
CA THR A 353 -10.10 -20.73 -11.79
C THR A 353 -10.88 -19.44 -11.51
N VAL A 354 -12.08 -19.34 -12.11
CA VAL A 354 -13.09 -18.36 -11.68
C VAL A 354 -13.66 -18.85 -10.35
N ASN A 355 -13.13 -18.37 -9.23
CA ASN A 355 -13.52 -18.89 -7.92
C ASN A 355 -14.88 -18.31 -7.48
N ASN A 356 -15.95 -19.04 -7.78
CA ASN A 356 -17.35 -18.65 -7.57
C ASN A 356 -17.86 -18.80 -6.12
N LEU A 357 -17.01 -19.18 -5.17
CA LEU A 357 -17.45 -19.57 -3.83
C LEU A 357 -17.72 -18.39 -2.87
N TRP A 358 -17.04 -17.25 -3.02
CA TRP A 358 -17.38 -16.03 -2.27
C TRP A 358 -18.51 -15.28 -2.96
N ILE A 359 -19.70 -15.25 -2.34
CA ILE A 359 -20.88 -14.54 -2.86
C ILE A 359 -20.97 -13.22 -2.13
N ASP A 360 -20.62 -12.15 -2.84
CA ASP A 360 -20.96 -10.79 -2.45
C ASP A 360 -21.75 -10.16 -3.59
N SER A 361 -22.60 -9.18 -3.28
CA SER A 361 -23.48 -8.55 -4.25
C SER A 361 -23.56 -7.05 -4.00
N LEU A 362 -23.46 -6.28 -5.07
CA LEU A 362 -23.82 -4.87 -5.07
C LEU A 362 -25.35 -4.73 -5.04
N PHE A 363 -25.86 -3.76 -4.29
CA PHE A 363 -27.30 -3.47 -4.22
C PHE A 363 -27.80 -2.82 -5.52
N ASN A 364 -27.03 -1.88 -6.07
CA ASN A 364 -27.33 -1.17 -7.31
C ASN A 364 -26.09 -1.13 -8.21
N SER A 365 -25.75 -2.31 -8.72
CA SER A 365 -24.67 -2.50 -9.71
C SER A 365 -24.88 -1.61 -10.94
N VAL A 366 -23.85 -0.83 -11.27
CA VAL A 366 -23.88 -0.02 -12.49
C VAL A 366 -23.79 -0.89 -13.74
N LEU A 367 -22.87 -1.84 -13.78
CA LEU A 367 -22.65 -2.61 -15.02
C LEU A 367 -23.73 -3.66 -15.30
N ASP A 368 -24.37 -4.22 -14.27
CA ASP A 368 -25.50 -5.14 -14.47
C ASP A 368 -26.73 -4.37 -14.98
N SER A 369 -27.02 -3.20 -14.42
CA SER A 369 -28.12 -2.36 -14.89
C SER A 369 -27.96 -1.84 -16.33
N LEU A 370 -26.72 -1.71 -16.83
CA LEU A 370 -26.44 -1.34 -18.22
C LEU A 370 -26.56 -2.50 -19.21
N GLN A 371 -26.72 -3.74 -18.75
CA GLN A 371 -26.97 -4.90 -19.61
C GLN A 371 -28.47 -5.16 -19.85
N GLU A 372 -29.33 -4.55 -19.03
CA GLU A 372 -30.79 -4.68 -19.14
C GLU A 372 -31.44 -3.63 -20.07
N ASP A 373 -30.68 -2.61 -20.48
CA ASP A 373 -31.06 -1.58 -21.46
C ASP A 373 -30.47 -1.88 -22.87
#